data_AF-A0A1F7VA42-F1
#
_entry.id   AF-A0A1F7VA42-F1
#
_cell.length_a   1.000
_cell.length_b   1.000
_cell.length_c   1.000
_cell.angle_alpha   90.00
_cell.angle_beta   90.00
_cell.angle_gamma   90.00
#
_symmetry.space_group_name_H-M   'P 1'
#
loop_
_entity.id
_entity.type
_entity.pdbx_description
1 polymer ?
#
loop_
_entity_poly.entity_id
_entity_poly.type
_entity_poly.pdbx_seq_one_letter_code
_entity_poly.pdbx_strand_id
1 'polypeptide(L)'
;MAVKTYKIARISPLLAATLYALVVGSLGVLTSLLQIVKGTYYYLTSPGIQTPYPKFLGAVSLDGVVSVMFGAIVGWIIGLVVSLVYNWWVKFTGGIKIDLDDLN
;
A
#
# COMPACT_ATOMS: atom_id res chain seq x y z
N MET A 1 -30.98 0.60 -32.99
CA MET A 1 -30.25 -0.37 -32.14
C MET A 1 -30.28 0.13 -30.70
N ALA A 2 -30.48 -0.74 -29.71
CA ALA A 2 -30.53 -0.33 -28.31
C ALA A 2 -29.11 0.00 -27.81
N VAL A 3 -28.90 1.25 -27.37
CA VAL A 3 -27.63 1.72 -26.81
C VAL A 3 -27.34 0.94 -25.52
N LYS A 4 -26.30 0.10 -25.52
CA LYS A 4 -25.82 -0.57 -24.30
C LYS A 4 -25.07 0.45 -23.44
N THR A 5 -25.77 1.06 -22.49
CA THR A 5 -25.12 1.87 -21.45
C THR A 5 -24.32 0.98 -20.49
N TYR A 6 -23.00 0.93 -20.68
CA TYR A 6 -22.08 0.36 -19.69
C TYR A 6 -22.03 1.28 -18.47
N LYS A 7 -22.55 0.82 -17.32
CA LYS A 7 -22.40 1.54 -16.04
C LYS A 7 -20.95 1.41 -15.59
N ILE A 8 -20.20 2.52 -15.62
CA ILE A 8 -18.86 2.55 -15.04
C ILE A 8 -19.04 2.68 -13.51
N ALA A 9 -18.61 1.66 -12.77
CA ALA A 9 -18.71 1.65 -11.31
C ALA A 9 -17.66 2.60 -10.71
N ARG A 10 -18.09 3.52 -9.85
CA ARG A 10 -17.17 4.38 -9.09
C ARG A 10 -16.53 3.59 -7.96
N ILE A 11 -15.27 3.87 -7.67
CA ILE A 11 -14.56 3.27 -6.55
C ILE A 11 -14.77 4.15 -5.32
N SER A 12 -15.19 3.56 -4.19
CA SER A 12 -15.24 4.28 -2.92
C SER A 12 -13.81 4.61 -2.46
N PRO A 13 -13.44 5.90 -2.29
CA PRO A 13 -12.09 6.27 -1.90
C PRO A 13 -11.63 5.67 -0.58
N LEU A 14 -12.55 5.61 0.38
CA LEU A 14 -12.26 5.04 1.69
C LEU A 14 -11.98 3.53 1.60
N LEU A 15 -12.70 2.81 0.75
CA LEU A 15 -12.50 1.36 0.54
C LEU A 15 -11.16 1.07 -0.16
N ALA A 16 -10.80 1.89 -1.15
CA ALA A 16 -9.51 1.76 -1.81
C ALA A 16 -8.36 2.07 -0.84
N ALA A 17 -8.49 3.13 -0.04
CA ALA A 17 -7.50 3.51 0.96
C ALA A 17 -7.25 2.41 1.98
N THR A 18 -8.30 1.80 2.54
CA THR A 18 -8.14 0.72 3.52
C THR A 18 -7.53 -0.54 2.91
N LEU A 19 -7.90 -0.88 1.68
CA LEU A 19 -7.37 -2.07 1.00
C LEU A 19 -5.88 -1.92 0.68
N TYR A 20 -5.46 -0.75 0.18
CA TYR A 20 -4.04 -0.47 -0.06
C TYR A 20 -3.23 -0.33 1.23
N ALA A 21 -3.80 0.26 2.28
CA ALA A 21 -3.18 0.29 3.60
C ALA A 21 -2.92 -1.13 4.14
N LEU A 22 -3.86 -2.04 3.95
CA LEU A 22 -3.72 -3.43 4.36
C LEU A 22 -2.65 -4.18 3.54
N VAL A 23 -2.64 -3.99 2.21
CA VAL A 23 -1.63 -4.61 1.33
C VAL A 23 -0.23 -4.09 1.68
N VAL A 24 -0.03 -2.78 1.73
CA VAL A 24 1.30 -2.20 2.05
C VAL A 24 1.69 -2.47 3.50
N GLY A 25 0.74 -2.43 4.43
CA GLY A 25 0.96 -2.77 5.85
C GLY A 25 1.40 -4.22 6.05
N SER A 26 0.76 -5.18 5.36
CA SER A 26 1.16 -6.59 5.41
C SER A 26 2.54 -6.85 4.82
N LEU A 27 2.93 -6.14 3.75
CA LEU A 27 4.31 -6.14 3.24
C LEU A 27 5.29 -5.53 4.26
N GLY A 28 4.88 -4.48 4.98
CA GLY A 28 5.64 -3.90 6.09
C GLY A 28 5.91 -4.90 7.21
N VAL A 29 4.92 -5.73 7.55
CA VAL A 29 5.09 -6.79 8.57
C VAL A 29 6.09 -7.83 8.09
N LEU A 30 5.98 -8.28 6.84
CA LEU A 30 6.91 -9.27 6.27
C LEU A 30 8.35 -8.74 6.24
N THR A 31 8.55 -7.51 5.81
CA THR A 31 9.88 -6.88 5.77
C THR A 31 10.48 -6.71 7.16
N SER A 32 9.67 -6.34 8.16
CA SER A 32 10.10 -6.24 9.56
C SER A 32 10.56 -7.59 10.12
N LEU A 33 9.83 -8.67 9.82
CA LEU A 33 10.23 -10.03 10.20
C LEU A 33 11.58 -10.42 9.57
N LEU A 34 11.77 -10.12 8.28
CA LEU A 34 13.05 -10.38 7.60
C LEU A 34 14.21 -9.59 8.21
N GLN A 35 13.98 -8.34 8.64
CA GLN A 35 15.00 -7.55 9.32
C GLN A 35 15.37 -8.12 10.69
N ILE A 36 14.40 -8.61 11.47
CA ILE A 36 14.66 -9.28 12.75
C ILE A 36 15.53 -10.52 12.55
N VAL A 37 15.22 -11.36 11.54
CA VAL A 37 16.01 -12.56 11.23
C VAL A 37 17.42 -12.18 10.78
N LYS A 38 17.56 -11.21 9.87
CA LYS A 38 18.87 -10.73 9.39
C LYS A 38 19.71 -10.12 10.51
N GLY A 39 19.10 -9.32 11.37
CA GLY A 39 19.74 -8.71 12.53
C GLY A 39 20.23 -9.75 13.53
N THR A 40 19.39 -10.74 13.83
CA THR A 40 19.74 -11.85 14.73
C THR A 40 20.88 -12.70 14.17
N TYR A 41 20.86 -13.00 12.87
CA TYR A 41 21.95 -13.70 12.20
C TYR A 41 23.27 -12.94 12.28
N TYR A 42 23.24 -11.62 12.02
CA TYR A 42 24.43 -10.78 12.16
C TYR A 42 24.92 -10.73 13.61
N TYR A 43 23.99 -10.74 14.57
CA TYR A 43 24.32 -10.77 15.99
C TYR A 43 25.11 -12.03 16.39
N LEU A 44 24.70 -13.19 15.88
CA LEU A 44 25.31 -14.48 16.21
C LEU A 44 26.62 -14.75 15.46
N THR A 45 26.81 -14.16 14.27
CA THR A 45 27.95 -14.45 13.40
C THR A 45 29.07 -13.42 13.48
N SER A 46 28.81 -12.22 14.02
CA SER A 46 29.82 -11.16 14.10
C SER A 46 30.58 -11.22 15.43
N PRO A 47 31.90 -11.51 15.42
CA PRO A 47 32.71 -11.43 16.63
C PRO A 47 32.81 -9.98 17.10
N GLY A 48 32.45 -9.69 18.35
CA GLY A 48 32.71 -8.39 19.00
C GLY A 48 31.51 -7.49 19.25
N ILE A 49 30.26 -7.99 19.17
CA ILE A 49 29.09 -7.18 19.52
C ILE A 49 29.03 -6.94 21.03
N GLN A 50 29.19 -5.67 21.42
CA GLN A 50 29.17 -5.24 22.82
C GLN A 50 27.76 -4.96 23.36
N THR A 51 26.75 -4.86 22.49
CA THR A 51 25.37 -4.60 22.89
C THR A 51 24.71 -5.89 23.40
N PRO A 52 24.09 -5.89 24.60
CA PRO A 52 23.30 -7.02 25.08
C PRO A 52 22.18 -7.38 24.09
N TYR A 53 22.01 -8.67 23.82
CA TYR A 53 20.98 -9.22 22.92
C TYR A 53 19.56 -8.63 23.13
N PRO A 54 19.06 -8.41 24.37
CA PRO A 54 17.74 -7.82 24.58
C PRO A 54 17.62 -6.38 24.08
N LYS A 55 18.69 -5.57 24.21
CA LYS A 55 18.70 -4.19 23.70
C LYS A 55 18.71 -4.16 22.17
N PHE A 56 19.44 -5.10 21.56
CA PHE A 56 19.49 -5.24 20.11
C PHE A 56 18.12 -5.65 19.54
N LEU A 57 17.51 -6.71 20.09
CA LEU A 57 16.16 -7.13 19.69
C LEU A 57 15.11 -6.05 19.92
N GLY A 58 15.20 -5.33 21.05
CA GLY A 58 14.29 -4.23 21.37
C GLY A 58 14.39 -3.07 20.38
N ALA A 59 15.58 -2.75 19.89
CA ALA A 59 15.77 -1.71 18.88
C ALA A 59 15.21 -2.12 17.51
N VAL A 60 15.49 -3.35 17.07
CA VAL A 60 15.03 -3.85 15.77
C VAL A 60 13.51 -4.05 15.74
N SER A 61 12.90 -4.46 16.86
CA SER A 61 11.44 -4.59 16.95
C SER A 61 10.73 -3.23 16.91
N LEU A 62 11.27 -2.21 17.59
CA LEU A 62 10.74 -0.84 17.55
C LEU A 62 10.81 -0.26 16.14
N ASP A 63 11.93 -0.44 15.45
CA ASP A 63 12.09 0.02 14.07
C ASP A 63 11.11 -0.70 13.12
N GLY A 64 10.90 -2.00 13.32
CA GLY A 64 9.89 -2.76 12.59
C GLY A 64 8.47 -2.23 12.81
N VAL A 65 8.07 -1.94 14.05
CA VAL A 65 6.75 -1.37 14.36
C VAL A 65 6.55 -0.02 13.67
N VAL A 66 7.55 0.86 13.74
CA VAL A 66 7.52 2.17 13.07
C VAL A 66 7.40 2.01 11.56
N SER A 67 8.18 1.12 10.97
CA SER A 67 8.13 0.81 9.53
C SER A 67 6.76 0.31 9.08
N VAL A 68 6.12 -0.59 9.84
CA VAL A 68 4.75 -1.08 9.57
C VAL A 68 3.73 0.07 9.62
N MET A 69 3.83 0.93 10.64
CA MET A 69 2.93 2.08 10.77
C MET A 69 3.07 3.06 9.60
N PHE A 70 4.31 3.40 9.23
CA PHE A 70 4.56 4.25 8.06
C PHE A 70 4.08 3.59 6.77
N GLY A 71 4.32 2.29 6.59
CA GLY A 71 3.83 1.54 5.44
C GLY A 71 2.31 1.58 5.32
N ALA A 72 1.58 1.39 6.42
CA ALA A 72 0.12 1.46 6.44
C ALA A 72 -0.40 2.86 6.08
N ILE A 73 0.22 3.92 6.62
CA ILE A 73 -0.13 5.32 6.32
C ILE A 73 0.13 5.62 4.83
N VAL A 74 1.30 5.23 4.31
CA VAL A 74 1.65 5.44 2.89
C VAL A 74 0.69 4.67 1.99
N GLY A 75 0.39 3.40 2.29
CA GLY A 75 -0.59 2.61 1.56
C GLY A 75 -1.98 3.25 1.56
N TRP A 76 -2.40 3.80 2.70
CA TRP A 76 -3.67 4.51 2.82
C TRP A 76 -3.73 5.75 1.93
N ILE A 77 -2.68 6.59 1.94
CA ILE A 77 -2.56 7.78 1.09
C ILE A 77 -2.57 7.38 -0.39
N ILE A 78 -1.82 6.35 -0.78
CA ILE A 78 -1.79 5.86 -2.16
C ILE A 78 -3.18 5.41 -2.60
N GLY A 79 -3.89 4.62 -1.77
CA GLY A 79 -5.24 4.18 -2.11
C GLY A 79 -6.24 5.34 -2.27
N LEU A 80 -6.13 6.39 -1.44
CA LEU A 80 -6.92 7.62 -1.62
C LEU A 80 -6.59 8.29 -2.96
N VAL A 81 -5.32 8.54 -3.26
CA VAL A 81 -4.91 9.20 -4.51
C VAL A 81 -5.36 8.40 -5.73
N VAL A 82 -5.12 7.09 -5.75
CA VAL A 82 -5.53 6.21 -6.85
C VAL A 82 -7.03 6.25 -7.07
N SER A 83 -7.82 6.21 -6.00
CA SER A 83 -9.29 6.27 -6.11
C SER A 83 -9.79 7.62 -6.62
N LEU A 84 -9.15 8.74 -6.23
CA LEU A 84 -9.49 10.08 -6.69
C LEU A 84 -9.16 10.22 -8.18
N VAL A 85 -7.97 9.79 -8.59
CA VAL A 85 -7.53 9.81 -9.99
C VAL A 85 -8.43 8.92 -10.85
N TYR A 86 -8.77 7.71 -10.39
CA TYR A 86 -9.70 6.83 -11.07
C TYR A 86 -11.08 7.47 -11.21
N ASN A 87 -11.65 7.99 -10.13
CA ASN A 87 -12.97 8.63 -10.15
C ASN A 87 -12.98 9.90 -11.01
N TRP A 88 -11.87 10.64 -11.06
CA TRP A 88 -11.69 11.79 -11.95
C TRP A 88 -11.68 11.31 -13.41
N TRP A 89 -10.85 10.32 -13.75
CA TRP A 89 -10.79 9.74 -15.11
C TRP A 89 -12.12 9.17 -15.60
N VAL A 90 -12.87 8.49 -14.72
CA VAL A 90 -14.20 7.96 -15.02
C VAL A 90 -15.21 9.08 -15.32
N LYS A 91 -15.08 10.26 -14.70
CA LYS A 91 -15.92 11.41 -15.07
C LYS A 91 -15.63 11.92 -16.48
N PHE A 92 -14.35 11.98 -16.88
CA PHE A 92 -13.96 12.39 -18.24
C PHE A 92 -14.42 11.37 -19.29
N THR A 93 -14.06 10.10 -19.11
CA THR A 93 -14.43 9.03 -20.05
C THR A 93 -15.92 8.71 -20.07
N GLY A 94 -16.63 8.90 -18.95
CA GLY A 94 -18.08 8.84 -18.89
C GLY A 94 -18.77 9.97 -19.67
N GLY A 95 -18.13 11.14 -19.79
CA GLY A 95 -18.58 12.24 -20.64
C GLY A 95 -18.22 12.05 -22.12
N ILE A 96 -17.10 11.38 -22.43
CA ILE A 96 -16.64 11.10 -23.80
C ILE A 96 -17.51 10.04 -24.51
N LYS A 97 -18.42 9.35 -23.80
CA LYS A 97 -19.35 8.38 -24.42
C LYS A 97 -20.34 8.98 -25.42
N ILE A 98 -20.46 10.30 -25.51
CA ILE A 98 -21.36 10.95 -26.48
C ILE A 98 -20.69 11.17 -27.84
N ASP A 99 -19.36 11.15 -27.95
CA ASP A 99 -18.65 11.46 -29.21
C ASP A 99 -18.07 10.24 -29.96
N LEU A 100 -18.25 9.02 -29.44
CA LEU A 100 -17.69 7.80 -30.06
C LEU A 100 -18.68 7.03 -30.95
N ASP A 101 -19.98 7.35 -30.89
CA ASP A 101 -21.01 6.77 -31.77
C ASP A 101 -21.32 7.65 -33.01
N ASP A 102 -20.83 8.90 -33.05
CA ASP A 102 -21.02 9.84 -34.18
C ASP A 102 -19.92 9.72 -35.26
N LEU A 103 -19.04 8.71 -35.17
CA LEU A 103 -17.90 8.49 -36.08
C LEU A 103 -18.00 7.21 -36.91
N ASN A 104 -19.20 6.62 -37.06
CA ASN A 104 -19.44 5.52 -38.01
C ASN A 104 -20.80 5.62 -38.71
#